data_AF-A0A0Q9L4W4-F1
#
_entry.id   AF-A0A0Q9L4W4-F1
#
_cell.length_a   1.000
_cell.length_b   1.000
_cell.length_c   1.000
_cell.angle_alpha   90.00
_cell.angle_beta   90.00
_cell.angle_gamma   90.00
#
_symmetry.space_group_name_H-M   'P 1'
#
loop_
_entity.id
_entity.type
_entity.pdbx_description
1 polymer ?
#
loop_
_entity_poly.entity_id
_entity_poly.type
_entity_poly.pdbx_seq_one_letter_code
_entity_poly.pdbx_strand_id
1 'polypeptide(L)'
;MFWASKLFADESHAGDAYQKIMYSKTRDFCVFTEPHMDFGYSIIDTTMISHKGEIYRFTKDERDNQPLSPYGKMVFQEVLGSVFDPGYQIIKEGVGGLKGVEGPTVFKSNTDEKWYLFADEFGGRGYVPLETTDLDSGVWTVSLDYDLPNSPRHGTVIPITKTEYDAIYAKYLLNR
;
A
#
# COMPACT_ATOMS: atom_id res chain seq x y z
N MET A 1 4.51 8.23 10.40
CA MET A 1 3.23 8.31 9.68
C MET A 1 3.52 8.72 8.25
N PHE A 2 2.79 8.18 7.28
CA PHE A 2 2.82 8.65 5.90
C PHE A 2 1.38 8.79 5.39
N TRP A 3 1.14 9.68 4.41
CA TRP A 3 -0.17 9.97 3.84
C TRP A 3 -0.02 10.63 2.47
N ALA A 4 -1.07 10.61 1.65
CA ALA A 4 -1.11 11.39 0.41
C ALA A 4 -1.72 12.78 0.67
N SER A 5 -1.16 13.84 0.10
CA SER A 5 -1.72 15.19 0.18
C SER A 5 -1.46 16.01 -1.08
N LYS A 6 -2.44 16.82 -1.50
CA LYS A 6 -2.25 17.92 -2.45
C LYS A 6 -1.82 19.15 -1.69
N LEU A 7 -0.60 19.59 -1.93
CA LEU A 7 -0.05 20.81 -1.34
C LEU A 7 -0.22 21.96 -2.32
N PHE A 8 -1.18 22.85 -2.04
CA PHE A 8 -1.38 24.08 -2.78
C PHE A 8 -0.44 25.18 -2.31
N ALA A 9 -0.23 26.20 -3.13
CA ALA A 9 0.64 27.33 -2.80
C ALA A 9 0.07 28.21 -1.67
N ASP A 10 -1.26 28.26 -1.55
CA ASP A 10 -1.97 29.03 -0.54
C ASP A 10 -3.34 28.42 -0.20
N GLU A 11 -4.02 29.00 0.79
CA GLU A 11 -5.32 28.56 1.32
C GLU A 11 -6.48 28.70 0.32
N SER A 12 -6.32 29.45 -0.78
CA SER A 12 -7.36 29.54 -1.81
C SER A 12 -7.51 28.24 -2.60
N HIS A 13 -6.50 27.35 -2.52
CA HIS A 13 -6.40 26.13 -3.30
C HIS A 13 -6.55 26.37 -4.81
N ALA A 14 -6.14 27.55 -5.28
CA ALA A 14 -6.11 27.89 -6.70
C ALA A 14 -4.85 27.34 -7.37
N GLY A 15 -4.95 27.04 -8.66
CA GLY A 15 -3.84 26.52 -9.47
C GLY A 15 -3.64 25.01 -9.38
N ASP A 16 -2.57 24.54 -10.02
CA ASP A 16 -2.29 23.11 -10.15
C ASP A 16 -1.60 22.56 -8.91
N ALA A 17 -2.09 21.43 -8.41
CA ALA A 17 -1.45 20.62 -7.39
C ALA A 17 -1.73 19.13 -7.63
N TYR A 18 -0.77 18.29 -7.28
CA TYR A 18 -0.88 16.84 -7.39
C TYR A 18 -0.62 16.16 -6.04
N GLN A 19 -1.07 14.91 -5.92
CA GLN A 19 -0.92 14.14 -4.69
C GLN A 19 0.54 13.75 -4.49
N LYS A 20 1.08 14.07 -3.31
CA LYS A 20 2.42 13.67 -2.87
C LYS A 20 2.30 12.74 -1.69
N ILE A 21 3.12 11.70 -1.65
CA ILE A 21 3.27 10.89 -0.44
C ILE A 21 4.14 11.69 0.52
N MET A 22 3.54 12.13 1.61
CA MET A 22 4.18 12.83 2.71
C MET A 22 4.51 11.81 3.80
N TYR A 23 5.60 12.02 4.56
CA TYR A 23 5.80 11.30 5.81
C TYR A 23 6.28 12.24 6.91
N SER A 24 5.94 11.93 8.15
CA SER A 24 6.45 12.60 9.34
C SER A 24 6.79 11.57 10.43
N LYS A 25 7.83 11.88 11.22
CA LYS A 25 8.29 11.05 12.34
C LYS A 25 7.75 11.62 13.64
N THR A 26 7.32 10.74 14.52
CA THR A 26 6.87 11.07 15.87
C THR A 26 7.26 9.93 16.82
N ARG A 27 7.43 10.25 18.11
CA ARG A 27 7.64 9.25 19.17
C ARG A 27 6.42 9.06 20.06
N ASP A 28 5.50 10.02 20.05
CA ASP A 28 4.44 10.18 21.04
C ASP A 28 3.08 10.59 20.41
N PHE A 29 3.01 10.72 19.09
CA PHE A 29 1.86 11.23 18.36
C PHE A 29 1.43 12.65 18.77
N CYS A 30 2.30 13.41 19.42
CA CYS A 30 2.08 14.80 19.81
C CYS A 30 3.03 15.73 19.06
N VAL A 31 4.31 15.36 18.97
CA VAL A 31 5.33 16.13 18.25
C VAL A 31 5.70 15.43 16.95
N PHE A 32 5.66 16.17 15.85
CA PHE A 32 5.89 15.68 14.49
C PHE A 32 7.03 16.44 13.83
N THR A 33 7.83 15.76 13.01
CA THR A 33 8.81 16.43 12.14
C THR A 33 8.12 17.06 10.94
N GLU A 34 8.78 18.02 10.30
CA GLU A 34 8.33 18.53 8.99
C GLU A 34 8.20 17.40 7.96
N PRO A 35 7.12 17.37 7.16
CA PRO A 35 6.86 16.27 6.26
C PRO A 35 7.56 16.42 4.90
N HIS A 36 8.06 15.32 4.34
CA HIS A 36 8.80 15.38 3.07
C HIS A 36 8.77 14.05 2.29
N MET A 37 8.18 14.03 1.09
CA MET A 37 8.51 13.10 -0.01
C MET A 37 7.71 13.53 -1.27
N ASP A 38 8.35 13.52 -2.44
CA ASP A 38 7.75 14.00 -3.69
C ASP A 38 8.40 13.29 -4.89
N PHE A 39 7.58 12.67 -5.72
CA PHE A 39 8.01 11.93 -6.92
C PHE A 39 7.92 12.77 -8.21
N GLY A 40 7.42 14.01 -8.13
CA GLY A 40 7.21 14.87 -9.29
C GLY A 40 5.93 14.59 -10.07
N TYR A 41 5.09 13.64 -9.63
CA TYR A 41 3.78 13.34 -10.22
C TYR A 41 2.81 12.77 -9.18
N SER A 42 1.51 12.75 -9.53
CA SER A 42 0.44 12.33 -8.61
C SER A 42 0.52 10.85 -8.27
N ILE A 43 0.62 10.55 -6.98
CA ILE A 43 0.62 9.20 -6.42
C ILE A 43 -0.15 9.16 -5.09
N ILE A 44 -0.76 8.03 -4.77
CA ILE A 44 -1.52 7.83 -3.53
C ILE A 44 -1.30 6.43 -2.96
N ASP A 45 -1.87 6.20 -1.77
CA ASP A 45 -2.06 4.87 -1.18
C ASP A 45 -0.79 4.04 -1.13
N THR A 46 0.22 4.54 -0.45
CA THR A 46 1.46 3.79 -0.25
C THR A 46 1.31 2.74 0.85
N THR A 47 1.89 1.58 0.67
CA THR A 47 2.10 0.57 1.71
C THR A 47 3.52 0.01 1.59
N MET A 48 4.06 -0.55 2.68
CA MET A 48 5.44 -1.03 2.73
C MET A 48 5.57 -2.29 3.58
N ILE A 49 6.52 -3.14 3.23
CA ILE A 49 6.96 -4.27 4.07
C ILE A 49 8.48 -4.39 4.04
N SER A 50 9.08 -4.73 5.19
CA SER A 50 10.51 -5.03 5.27
C SER A 50 10.77 -6.50 5.06
N HIS A 51 11.78 -6.82 4.26
CA HIS A 51 12.29 -8.18 4.10
C HIS A 51 13.79 -8.13 3.79
N LYS A 52 14.58 -9.00 4.42
CA LYS A 52 16.05 -9.14 4.22
C LYS A 52 16.87 -7.84 4.31
N GLY A 53 16.42 -6.88 5.11
CA GLY A 53 17.12 -5.59 5.30
C GLY A 53 16.73 -4.51 4.28
N GLU A 54 15.83 -4.82 3.36
CA GLU A 54 15.26 -3.88 2.39
C GLU A 54 13.81 -3.56 2.73
N ILE A 55 13.29 -2.51 2.09
CA ILE A 55 11.90 -2.06 2.18
C ILE A 55 11.27 -2.18 0.79
N TYR A 56 10.24 -3.00 0.68
CA TYR A 56 9.43 -3.12 -0.52
C TYR A 56 8.22 -2.21 -0.37
N ARG A 57 8.07 -1.26 -1.30
CA ARG A 57 7.03 -0.24 -1.28
C ARG A 57 6.08 -0.45 -2.46
N PHE A 58 4.78 -0.32 -2.20
CA PHE A 58 3.74 -0.39 -3.21
C PHE A 58 2.94 0.90 -3.15
N THR A 59 2.70 1.52 -4.31
CA THR A 59 2.05 2.82 -4.40
C THR A 59 1.16 2.86 -5.63
N LYS A 60 0.02 3.55 -5.53
CA LYS A 60 -0.87 3.79 -6.66
C LYS A 60 -0.36 4.96 -7.49
N ASP A 61 -0.19 4.73 -8.78
CA ASP A 61 0.04 5.78 -9.77
C ASP A 61 -1.30 6.45 -10.16
N GLU A 62 -1.40 7.76 -9.95
CA GLU A 62 -2.58 8.55 -10.28
C GLU A 62 -2.50 9.27 -11.64
N ARG A 63 -1.42 9.09 -12.39
CA ARG A 63 -1.38 9.54 -13.79
C ARG A 63 -2.41 8.78 -14.62
N ASP A 64 -2.88 9.41 -15.68
CA ASP A 64 -3.76 8.74 -16.65
C ASP A 64 -3.00 7.62 -17.38
N ASN A 65 -3.73 6.57 -17.76
CA ASN A 65 -3.17 5.50 -18.58
C ASN A 65 -3.04 5.99 -20.03
N GLN A 66 -1.81 6.34 -20.43
CA GLN A 66 -1.47 6.97 -21.71
C GLN A 66 -0.13 6.41 -22.23
N PRO A 67 0.28 6.64 -23.49
CA PRO A 67 1.53 6.08 -24.03
C PRO A 67 2.80 6.39 -23.21
N LEU A 68 2.86 7.55 -22.53
CA LEU A 68 3.98 7.95 -21.65
C LEU A 68 3.84 7.45 -20.20
N SER A 69 2.68 6.88 -19.85
CA SER A 69 2.35 6.31 -18.55
C SER A 69 1.44 5.08 -18.73
N PRO A 70 1.94 4.01 -19.39
CA PRO A 70 1.12 2.87 -19.79
C PRO A 70 0.56 2.06 -18.60
N TYR A 71 1.10 2.30 -17.40
CA TYR A 71 0.65 1.73 -16.13
C TYR A 71 -0.01 2.78 -15.21
N GLY A 72 -0.35 3.96 -15.74
CA GLY A 72 -1.15 4.94 -15.03
C GLY A 72 -2.47 4.33 -14.56
N LYS A 73 -2.94 4.77 -13.38
CA LYS A 73 -4.06 4.18 -12.64
C LYS A 73 -3.84 2.71 -12.22
N MET A 74 -2.59 2.28 -12.03
CA MET A 74 -2.25 0.96 -11.48
C MET A 74 -1.29 1.09 -10.28
N VAL A 75 -1.08 -0.01 -9.55
CA VAL A 75 -0.08 -0.08 -8.47
C VAL A 75 1.29 -0.41 -9.06
N PHE A 76 2.33 0.26 -8.58
CA PHE A 76 3.73 -0.07 -8.85
C PHE A 76 4.45 -0.48 -7.57
N GLN A 77 5.53 -1.23 -7.73
CA GLN A 77 6.37 -1.78 -6.68
C GLN A 77 7.81 -1.25 -6.81
N GLU A 78 8.38 -0.88 -5.68
CA GLU A 78 9.75 -0.42 -5.51
C GLU A 78 10.47 -1.20 -4.42
N VAL A 79 11.80 -1.12 -4.43
CA VAL A 79 12.66 -1.50 -3.31
C VAL A 79 13.57 -0.34 -2.90
N LEU A 80 13.78 -0.21 -1.60
CA LEU A 80 14.58 0.84 -0.96
C LEU A 80 15.47 0.25 0.13
N GLY A 81 16.63 0.87 0.38
CA GLY A 81 17.50 0.50 1.50
C GLY A 81 16.91 0.90 2.86
N SER A 82 16.01 1.88 2.90
CA SER A 82 15.24 2.25 4.09
C SER A 82 13.97 3.02 3.73
N VAL A 83 13.04 3.16 4.68
CA VAL A 83 11.78 3.91 4.50
C VAL A 83 12.01 5.37 4.08
N PHE A 84 13.16 5.95 4.47
CA PHE A 84 13.49 7.36 4.24
C PHE A 84 14.59 7.54 3.19
N ASP A 85 14.97 6.47 2.51
CA ASP A 85 15.95 6.53 1.44
C ASP A 85 15.37 7.33 0.26
N PRO A 86 16.04 8.40 -0.22
CA PRO A 86 15.62 9.07 -1.45
C PRO A 86 15.88 8.18 -2.68
N GLY A 87 16.80 7.22 -2.58
CA GLY A 87 17.07 6.22 -3.60
C GLY A 87 16.04 5.10 -3.56
N TYR A 88 15.53 4.74 -4.73
CA TYR A 88 14.66 3.59 -4.92
C TYR A 88 14.94 2.94 -6.27
N GLN A 89 14.64 1.66 -6.38
CA GLN A 89 14.59 0.94 -7.65
C GLN A 89 13.16 0.49 -7.91
N ILE A 90 12.65 0.76 -9.11
CA ILE A 90 11.38 0.19 -9.57
C ILE A 90 11.59 -1.30 -9.84
N ILE A 91 10.81 -2.15 -9.17
CA ILE A 91 10.75 -3.59 -9.43
C ILE A 91 9.72 -3.87 -10.51
N LYS A 92 8.52 -3.31 -10.37
CA LYS A 92 7.39 -3.60 -11.26
C LYS A 92 6.42 -2.45 -11.35
N GLU A 93 6.10 -2.04 -12.56
CA GLU A 93 4.90 -1.23 -12.82
C GLU A 93 3.73 -2.15 -13.20
N GLY A 94 2.51 -1.75 -12.84
CA GLY A 94 1.31 -2.53 -13.15
C GLY A 94 1.27 -3.87 -12.45
N VAL A 95 1.50 -3.88 -11.12
CA VAL A 95 1.51 -5.08 -10.28
C VAL A 95 0.24 -5.90 -10.49
N GLY A 96 0.42 -7.21 -10.74
CA GLY A 96 -0.68 -8.15 -11.02
C GLY A 96 -1.46 -7.89 -12.32
N GLY A 97 -1.06 -6.91 -13.14
CA GLY A 97 -1.81 -6.50 -14.33
C GLY A 97 -3.16 -5.87 -14.02
N LEU A 98 -3.43 -5.51 -12.75
CA LEU A 98 -4.71 -5.00 -12.31
C LEU A 98 -4.85 -3.51 -12.66
N LYS A 99 -5.93 -3.17 -13.37
CA LYS A 99 -6.27 -1.80 -13.76
C LYS A 99 -7.40 -1.28 -12.89
N GLY A 100 -7.39 0.02 -12.61
CA GLY A 100 -8.46 0.64 -11.82
C GLY A 100 -8.46 0.20 -10.36
N VAL A 101 -7.31 -0.25 -9.84
CA VAL A 101 -7.14 -0.61 -8.43
C VAL A 101 -6.43 0.49 -7.65
N GLU A 102 -6.76 0.67 -6.38
CA GLU A 102 -6.16 1.59 -5.43
C GLU A 102 -5.97 0.91 -4.06
N GLY A 103 -5.61 1.65 -3.01
CA GLY A 103 -5.54 1.14 -1.66
C GLY A 103 -4.73 -0.13 -1.41
N PRO A 104 -3.51 -0.29 -2.00
CA PRO A 104 -2.73 -1.50 -1.78
C PRO A 104 -2.41 -1.69 -0.29
N THR A 105 -2.55 -2.93 0.19
CA THR A 105 -2.03 -3.33 1.51
C THR A 105 -1.23 -4.62 1.39
N VAL A 106 0.06 -4.56 1.71
CA VAL A 106 0.98 -5.70 1.67
C VAL A 106 1.16 -6.30 3.06
N PHE A 107 1.19 -7.63 3.15
CA PHE A 107 1.46 -8.33 4.42
C PHE A 107 2.04 -9.73 4.15
N LYS A 108 2.78 -10.28 5.13
CA LYS A 108 3.30 -11.65 5.06
C LYS A 108 2.23 -12.65 5.54
N SER A 109 2.17 -13.83 4.95
CA SER A 109 1.39 -14.94 5.50
C SER A 109 1.88 -15.31 6.91
N ASN A 110 0.96 -15.67 7.80
CA ASN A 110 1.29 -16.18 9.13
C ASN A 110 1.77 -17.64 9.09
N THR A 111 1.49 -18.36 8.00
CA THR A 111 1.69 -19.83 7.91
C THR A 111 2.68 -20.24 6.83
N ASP A 112 2.87 -19.41 5.81
CA ASP A 112 3.63 -19.75 4.61
C ASP A 112 4.71 -18.71 4.34
N GLU A 113 5.78 -19.11 3.66
CA GLU A 113 6.80 -18.19 3.14
C GLU A 113 6.31 -17.51 1.85
N LYS A 114 5.27 -16.70 1.99
CA LYS A 114 4.70 -15.88 0.91
C LYS A 114 4.12 -14.57 1.45
N TRP A 115 3.88 -13.65 0.52
CA TRP A 115 3.27 -12.36 0.77
C TRP A 115 1.96 -12.23 0.00
N TYR A 116 1.05 -11.48 0.60
CA TYR A 116 -0.16 -11.04 -0.04
C TYR A 116 -0.10 -9.53 -0.28
N LEU A 117 -0.71 -9.10 -1.38
CA LEU A 117 -0.97 -7.71 -1.69
C LEU A 117 -2.45 -7.61 -2.06
N PHE A 118 -3.26 -7.00 -1.20
CA PHE A 118 -4.64 -6.72 -1.55
C PHE A 118 -4.70 -5.38 -2.27
N ALA A 119 -5.39 -5.31 -3.39
CA ALA A 119 -5.61 -4.08 -4.15
C ALA A 119 -7.13 -3.85 -4.33
N ASP A 120 -7.62 -2.67 -3.96
CA ASP A 120 -9.05 -2.33 -3.97
C ASP A 120 -9.49 -1.90 -5.37
N GLU A 121 -10.38 -2.64 -6.00
CA GLU A 121 -10.94 -2.23 -7.29
C GLU A 121 -11.96 -1.09 -7.13
N PHE A 122 -11.60 0.08 -7.67
CA PHE A 122 -12.48 1.25 -7.65
C PHE A 122 -13.78 0.97 -8.41
N GLY A 123 -14.90 0.98 -7.68
CA GLY A 123 -16.23 0.67 -8.22
C GLY A 123 -16.44 -0.81 -8.60
N GLY A 124 -15.47 -1.68 -8.29
CA GLY A 124 -15.50 -3.10 -8.63
C GLY A 124 -15.78 -4.01 -7.44
N ARG A 125 -15.08 -5.15 -7.41
CA ARG A 125 -15.29 -6.22 -6.43
C ARG A 125 -14.90 -5.81 -5.00
N GLY A 126 -14.04 -4.81 -4.86
CA GLY A 126 -13.32 -4.53 -3.62
C GLY A 126 -11.91 -5.08 -3.67
N TYR A 127 -11.42 -5.53 -2.52
CA TYR A 127 -10.10 -6.14 -2.47
C TYR A 127 -9.99 -7.38 -3.37
N VAL A 128 -8.99 -7.31 -4.26
CA VAL A 128 -8.45 -8.42 -5.04
C VAL A 128 -7.14 -8.85 -4.41
N PRO A 129 -7.08 -10.04 -3.79
CA PRO A 129 -5.83 -10.58 -3.28
C PRO A 129 -4.89 -10.99 -4.41
N LEU A 130 -3.66 -10.49 -4.34
CA LEU A 130 -2.51 -10.99 -5.09
C LEU A 130 -1.57 -11.71 -4.12
N GLU A 131 -0.79 -12.65 -4.63
CA GLU A 131 0.24 -13.35 -3.86
C GLU A 131 1.57 -13.46 -4.62
N THR A 132 2.66 -13.55 -3.86
CA THR A 132 4.01 -13.84 -4.36
C THR A 132 4.82 -14.60 -3.32
N THR A 133 5.78 -15.42 -3.76
CA THR A 133 6.80 -16.04 -2.90
C THR A 133 8.16 -15.34 -3.02
N ASP A 134 8.26 -14.30 -3.84
CA ASP A 134 9.50 -13.59 -4.10
C ASP A 134 9.22 -12.11 -4.40
N LEU A 135 9.44 -11.26 -3.39
CA LEU A 135 9.24 -9.82 -3.53
C LEU A 135 10.17 -9.20 -4.58
N ASP A 136 11.37 -9.74 -4.80
CA ASP A 136 12.34 -9.21 -5.78
C ASP A 136 11.92 -9.46 -7.22
N SER A 137 11.11 -10.50 -7.45
CA SER A 137 10.67 -10.88 -8.80
C SER A 137 9.70 -9.87 -9.44
N GLY A 138 8.95 -9.11 -8.63
CA GLY A 138 7.83 -8.30 -9.10
C GLY A 138 6.68 -9.11 -9.69
N VAL A 139 6.70 -10.44 -9.58
CA VAL A 139 5.66 -11.33 -10.09
C VAL A 139 4.62 -11.54 -9.00
N TRP A 140 3.40 -11.10 -9.31
CA TRP A 140 2.24 -11.21 -8.42
C TRP A 140 1.09 -11.87 -9.18
N THR A 141 0.48 -12.87 -8.57
CA THR A 141 -0.65 -13.61 -9.16
C THR A 141 -1.91 -13.40 -8.33
N VAL A 142 -3.06 -13.24 -8.99
CA VAL A 142 -4.35 -13.19 -8.29
C VAL A 142 -4.58 -14.51 -7.56
N SER A 143 -4.81 -14.45 -6.25
CA SER A 143 -5.19 -15.64 -5.49
C SER A 143 -6.57 -16.09 -5.98
N LEU A 144 -6.70 -17.38 -6.30
CA LEU A 144 -7.94 -17.94 -6.84
C LEU A 144 -8.88 -18.46 -5.75
N ASP A 145 -8.35 -18.69 -4.55
CA ASP A 145 -9.08 -19.23 -3.41
C ASP A 145 -8.97 -18.25 -2.24
N TYR A 146 -9.95 -17.35 -2.14
CA TYR A 146 -10.08 -16.41 -1.03
C TYR A 146 -11.54 -16.21 -0.66
N ASP A 147 -11.77 -16.01 0.64
CA ASP A 147 -13.07 -15.66 1.20
C ASP A 147 -12.92 -14.34 1.97
N LEU A 148 -13.54 -13.30 1.43
CA LEU A 148 -13.55 -11.95 2.01
C LEU A 148 -15.00 -11.54 2.24
N PRO A 149 -15.25 -10.56 3.14
CA PRO A 149 -16.58 -9.98 3.29
C PRO A 149 -17.17 -9.48 1.95
N ASN A 150 -18.47 -9.16 1.91
CA ASN A 150 -19.13 -8.77 0.66
C ASN A 150 -18.58 -7.50 -0.01
N SER A 151 -17.94 -6.59 0.76
CA SER A 151 -17.42 -5.33 0.23
C SER A 151 -16.21 -4.82 1.05
N PRO A 152 -15.12 -5.59 1.16
CA PRO A 152 -13.88 -5.09 1.74
C PRO A 152 -13.37 -3.94 0.89
N ARG A 153 -12.90 -2.89 1.54
CA ARG A 153 -12.37 -1.68 0.92
C ARG A 153 -11.10 -1.26 1.64
N HIS A 154 -10.44 -0.25 1.09
CA HIS A 154 -9.19 0.31 1.56
C HIS A 154 -9.05 0.34 3.10
N GLY A 155 -8.19 -0.54 3.61
CA GLY A 155 -7.83 -0.76 5.00
C GLY A 155 -6.46 -1.43 5.10
N THR A 156 -6.20 -2.14 6.19
CA THR A 156 -4.93 -2.82 6.41
C THR A 156 -5.12 -4.15 7.12
N VAL A 157 -4.17 -5.06 6.96
CA VAL A 157 -4.12 -6.35 7.67
C VAL A 157 -3.04 -6.24 8.75
N ILE A 158 -3.45 -6.37 10.01
CA ILE A 158 -2.54 -6.38 11.15
C ILE A 158 -2.43 -7.83 11.63
N PRO A 159 -1.25 -8.47 11.53
CA PRO A 159 -1.07 -9.79 12.09
C PRO A 159 -1.17 -9.71 13.61
N ILE A 160 -1.88 -10.67 14.20
CA ILE A 160 -1.96 -10.85 15.64
C ILE A 160 -1.37 -12.22 16.00
N THR A 161 -0.76 -12.29 17.17
CA THR A 161 -0.29 -13.55 17.75
C THR A 161 -1.47 -14.44 18.14
N LYS A 162 -1.21 -15.74 18.29
CA LYS A 162 -2.21 -16.68 18.79
C LYS A 162 -2.74 -16.27 20.16
N THR A 163 -1.87 -15.78 21.05
CA THR A 163 -2.26 -15.30 22.38
C THR A 163 -3.19 -14.09 22.30
N GLU A 164 -2.92 -13.11 21.44
CA GLU A 164 -3.80 -11.96 21.23
C GLU A 164 -5.15 -12.39 20.65
N TYR A 165 -5.14 -13.30 19.68
CA TYR A 165 -6.37 -13.88 19.14
C TYR A 165 -7.19 -14.56 20.24
N ASP A 166 -6.59 -15.42 21.05
CA ASP A 166 -7.29 -16.15 22.12
C ASP A 166 -7.86 -15.18 23.17
N ALA A 167 -7.15 -14.11 23.49
CA ALA A 167 -7.63 -13.07 24.39
C ALA A 167 -8.85 -12.32 23.81
N ILE A 168 -8.82 -11.94 22.53
CA ILE A 168 -9.96 -11.30 21.84
C ILE A 168 -11.14 -12.27 21.78
N TYR A 169 -10.90 -13.52 21.40
CA TYR A 169 -11.93 -14.55 21.25
C TYR A 169 -12.63 -14.84 22.58
N ALA A 170 -11.86 -15.09 23.66
CA ALA A 170 -12.39 -15.32 24.99
C ALA A 170 -13.23 -14.13 25.50
N LYS A 171 -12.81 -12.90 25.19
CA LYS A 171 -13.47 -11.69 25.66
C LYS A 171 -14.76 -11.35 24.91
N TYR A 172 -14.81 -11.57 23.59
CA TYR A 172 -15.87 -11.01 22.73
C TYR A 172 -16.68 -12.02 21.94
N LEU A 173 -16.17 -13.24 21.75
CA LEU A 173 -16.74 -14.22 20.81
C LEU A 173 -17.16 -15.54 21.48
N LEU A 174 -16.56 -15.92 22.61
CA LEU A 174 -16.83 -17.20 23.29
C LEU A 174 -18.27 -17.36 23.80
N ASN A 175 -18.99 -16.24 24.01
CA ASN A 175 -20.35 -16.20 24.56
C ASN A 175 -21.39 -15.61 23.58
N ARG A 176 -21.10 -15.62 22.28
CA ARG A 176 -22.08 -15.25 21.24
C ARG A 176 -22.75 -16.48 20.66
#